data_AF-A0A0H4KIS5-F1
#
_entry.id   AF-A0A0H4KIS5-F1
#
_cell.length_a   1.000
_cell.length_b   1.000
_cell.length_c   1.000
_cell.angle_alpha   90.00
_cell.angle_beta   90.00
_cell.angle_gamma   90.00
#
_symmetry.space_group_name_H-M   'P 1'
#
loop_
_entity.id
_entity.type
_entity.pdbx_description
1 polymer ?
#
loop_
_entity_poly.entity_id
_entity_poly.type
_entity_poly.pdbx_seq_one_letter_code
_entity_poly.pdbx_strand_id
1 'polypeptide(L)' 'MDNANGKVTPVEMEMMMDDLVEKMPFMIKVQAHNAKVLKARYDSLIKEGFTPEQALELVKARPLFE' A
#
# COMPACT_ATOMS: atom_id res chain seq x y z
N MET A 1 -2.18 28.50 -7.62
CA MET A 1 -3.34 27.74 -7.14
C MET A 1 -4.15 28.71 -6.32
N ASP A 2 -5.27 29.16 -6.85
CA ASP A 2 -5.99 30.32 -6.33
C ASP A 2 -7.47 29.95 -6.19
N ASN A 3 -7.75 29.09 -5.21
CA ASN A 3 -9.13 28.70 -4.90
C ASN A 3 -9.50 29.41 -3.60
N ALA A 4 -10.24 30.52 -3.74
CA ALA A 4 -10.62 31.45 -2.68
C ALA A 4 -11.42 30.83 -1.49
N ASN A 5 -11.73 29.53 -1.51
CA ASN A 5 -12.50 28.84 -0.47
C ASN A 5 -11.95 27.44 -0.09
N GLY A 6 -10.77 27.04 -0.55
CA GLY A 6 -10.15 25.74 -0.19
C GLY A 6 -10.92 24.48 -0.63
N LYS A 7 -11.94 24.62 -1.49
CA LYS A 7 -12.73 23.50 -2.02
C LYS A 7 -12.17 23.07 -3.38
N VAL A 8 -12.05 21.77 -3.57
CA VAL A 8 -11.70 21.14 -4.85
C VAL A 8 -12.90 21.28 -5.79
N THR A 9 -12.68 21.81 -6.99
CA THR A 9 -13.69 21.95 -8.03
C THR A 9 -14.00 20.59 -8.67
N PRO A 10 -15.17 20.41 -9.31
CA PRO A 10 -15.49 19.17 -10.03
C PRO A 10 -14.43 18.79 -11.08
N VAL A 11 -13.87 19.78 -11.80
CA VAL A 11 -12.81 19.56 -12.80
C VAL A 11 -11.52 19.07 -12.14
N GLU A 12 -11.11 19.67 -11.02
CA GLU A 12 -9.94 19.20 -10.27
C GLU A 12 -10.16 17.79 -9.72
N MET A 13 -11.40 17.43 -9.33
CA MET A 13 -11.74 16.06 -8.92
C MET A 13 -11.61 15.07 -10.08
N GLU A 14 -12.10 15.42 -11.27
CA GLU A 14 -11.96 14.59 -12.48
C GLU A 14 -10.48 14.38 -12.83
N MET A 15 -9.68 15.45 -12.81
CA MET A 15 -8.23 15.37 -13.04
C MET A 15 -7.52 14.47 -12.03
N MET A 16 -7.92 14.52 -10.75
CA MET A 16 -7.39 13.61 -9.73
C MET A 16 -7.77 12.15 -10.01
N MET A 17 -8.99 11.89 -10.46
CA MET A 17 -9.44 10.54 -10.78
C MET A 17 -8.70 9.97 -12.00
N ASP A 18 -8.49 10.78 -13.03
CA ASP A 18 -7.73 10.39 -14.22
C ASP A 18 -6.28 10.02 -13.84
N ASP A 19 -5.62 10.87 -13.04
CA ASP A 19 -4.27 10.59 -12.53
C ASP A 19 -4.19 9.31 -11.69
N LEU A 20 -5.21 9.04 -10.86
CA LEU A 20 -5.28 7.78 -10.12
C LEU A 20 -5.40 6.59 -11.06
N VAL A 21 -6.30 6.64 -12.04
CA VAL A 21 -6.51 5.58 -13.03
C VAL A 21 -5.22 5.30 -13.82
N GLU A 22 -4.51 6.35 -14.22
CA GLU A 22 -3.22 6.22 -14.91
C GLU A 22 -2.15 5.55 -14.03
N LYS A 23 -2.14 5.85 -12.73
CA LYS A 23 -1.18 5.28 -11.78
C LYS A 23 -1.56 3.89 -11.28
N MET A 24 -2.83 3.48 -11.38
CA MET A 24 -3.31 2.19 -10.88
C MET A 24 -2.47 0.98 -11.34
N PRO A 25 -2.08 0.83 -12.63
CA PRO A 25 -1.26 -0.30 -13.06
C PRO A 25 0.11 -0.36 -12.36
N PHE A 26 0.72 0.79 -12.10
CA PHE A 26 1.97 0.87 -11.34
C PHE A 26 1.74 0.46 -9.88
N MET A 27 0.70 1.00 -9.23
CA MET A 27 0.36 0.64 -7.86
C MET A 27 0.12 -0.88 -7.71
N ILE A 28 -0.59 -1.50 -8.65
CA ILE A 28 -0.81 -2.95 -8.67
C ILE A 28 0.51 -3.72 -8.73
N LYS A 29 1.44 -3.30 -9.60
CA LYS A 29 2.77 -3.95 -9.71
C LYS A 29 3.57 -3.82 -8.41
N VAL A 30 3.55 -2.65 -7.79
CA VAL A 30 4.19 -2.40 -6.49
C VAL A 30 3.58 -3.31 -5.41
N GLN A 31 2.26 -3.40 -5.34
CA GLN A 31 1.61 -4.26 -4.34
C GLN A 31 1.89 -5.75 -4.55
N ALA A 32 1.99 -6.20 -5.81
CA ALA A 32 2.41 -7.56 -6.10
C ALA A 32 3.84 -7.86 -5.64
N HIS A 33 4.74 -6.87 -5.67
CA HIS A 33 6.11 -7.02 -5.15
C HIS A 33 6.13 -7.01 -3.62
N ASN A 34 5.41 -6.06 -3.02
CA ASN A 34 5.25 -5.96 -1.57
C ASN A 34 4.70 -7.25 -0.96
N ALA A 35 3.69 -7.87 -1.58
CA ALA A 35 3.12 -9.14 -1.11
C ALA A 35 4.16 -10.26 -1.02
N LYS A 36 5.11 -10.32 -1.97
CA LYS A 36 6.20 -11.32 -1.94
C LYS A 36 7.13 -11.10 -0.76
N VAL A 37 7.47 -9.84 -0.46
CA VAL A 37 8.33 -9.48 0.68
C VAL A 37 7.65 -9.83 2.01
N LEU A 38 6.36 -9.49 2.14
CA LEU A 38 5.57 -9.82 3.32
C LEU A 38 5.45 -11.34 3.52
N LYS A 39 5.25 -12.11 2.44
CA LYS A 39 5.22 -13.57 2.49
C LYS A 39 6.57 -14.16 2.92
N ALA A 40 7.67 -13.65 2.38
CA ALA A 40 9.01 -14.10 2.76
C ALA A 40 9.30 -13.83 4.25
N ARG A 41 8.88 -12.68 4.78
CA ARG A 41 8.98 -12.37 6.21
C ARG A 41 8.14 -13.32 7.05
N TYR A 42 6.88 -13.55 6.67
CA TYR A 42 6.02 -14.51 7.34
C TYR A 42 6.67 -15.90 7.39
N ASP A 43 7.18 -16.40 6.26
CA ASP A 43 7.82 -17.72 6.17
C ASP A 43 9.08 -17.82 7.03
N SER A 44 9.87 -16.75 7.13
CA SER A 44 11.01 -16.68 8.04
C SER A 44 10.59 -16.84 9.50
N LEU A 45 9.51 -16.16 9.91
CA LEU A 45 9.00 -16.25 11.28
C LEU A 45 8.47 -17.66 11.59
N ILE A 46 7.75 -18.29 10.65
CA ILE A 46 7.32 -19.68 10.83
C ILE A 46 8.53 -20.61 10.99
N LYS A 47 9.59 -20.40 10.19
CA LYS A 47 10.82 -21.20 10.28
C LYS A 47 11.55 -21.01 11.61
N GLU A 48 11.47 -19.83 12.22
CA GLU A 48 12.03 -19.54 13.55
C GLU A 48 11.19 -20.11 14.69
N GLY A 49 10.01 -20.68 14.41
CA GLY A 49 9.17 -21.36 15.39
C GLY A 49 8.01 -20.52 15.92
N PHE A 50 7.74 -19.36 15.34
CA PHE A 50 6.53 -18.59 15.66
C PHE A 50 5.29 -19.33 15.16
N THR A 51 4.16 -19.16 15.87
CA THR A 51 2.88 -19.65 15.36
C THR A 51 2.41 -18.81 14.17
N PRO A 52 1.51 -19.34 13.31
CA PRO A 52 0.87 -18.57 12.24
C PRO A 52 0.30 -17.23 12.69
N GLU A 53 -0.37 -17.20 13.85
CA GLU A 53 -1.01 -16.01 14.41
C GLU A 53 0.04 -14.97 14.83
N GLN A 54 1.09 -15.40 15.51
CA GLN A 54 2.20 -14.53 15.92
C GLN A 54 2.93 -13.95 14.72
N ALA A 55 3.23 -14.79 13.72
CA ALA A 55 3.91 -14.37 12.51
C ALA A 55 3.08 -13.33 11.73
N LEU A 56 1.76 -13.52 11.64
CA LEU A 56 0.87 -12.59 10.98
C LEU A 56 0.80 -11.23 11.69
N GLU A 57 0.70 -11.21 13.02
CA GLU A 57 0.69 -9.97 13.78
C GLU A 57 2.01 -9.19 13.64
N LEU A 58 3.15 -9.89 13.66
CA LEU A 58 4.46 -9.27 13.46
C LEU A 58 4.61 -8.67 12.05
N VAL A 59 4.09 -9.34 11.03
CA VAL A 59 4.11 -8.86 9.64
C VAL A 59 3.21 -7.62 9.48
N LYS A 60 2.05 -7.57 10.15
CA LYS A 60 1.14 -6.42 10.13
C LYS A 60 1.66 -5.20 10.89
N ALA A 61 2.35 -5.42 12.00
CA ALA A 61 2.80 -4.34 12.89
C ALA A 61 3.95 -3.49 12.30
N ARG A 62 4.65 -3.99 11.27
CA ARG A 62 5.81 -3.33 10.67
C ARG A 62 5.57 -3.10 9.17
N PRO A 63 5.32 -1.85 8.71
CA PRO A 63 5.19 -1.57 7.30
C PRO A 63 6.50 -1.91 6.55
N LEU A 64 6.39 -2.09 5.23
CA LEU A 64 7.55 -2.40 4.38
C LEU A 64 8.53 -1.23 4.23
N PHE A 65 8.03 -0.01 4.39
CA PHE A 65 8.77 1.23 4.34
C PHE A 65 8.45 2.03 5.61
N GLU A 66 9.48 2.49 6.31
CA GLU A 66 9.38 3.38 7.48
C GLU A 66 9.30 4.85 7.03
#